data_AF-A0A1U9NJX1-F1
#
_entry.id   AF-A0A1U9NJX1-F1
#
_cell.length_a   1.000
_cell.length_b   1.000
_cell.length_c   1.000
_cell.angle_alpha   90.00
_cell.angle_beta   90.00
_cell.angle_gamma   90.00
#
_symmetry.space_group_name_H-M   'P 1'
#
loop_
_entity.id
_entity.type
_entity.pdbx_description
1 polymer ?
#
loop_
_entity_poly.entity_id
_entity_poly.type
_entity_poly.pdbx_seq_one_letter_code
_entity_poly.pdbx_strand_id
1 'polypeptide(L)'
;MAEIDRKAGLGDNESVMHTGIRRKDRVSTEQIARSVPVIRQTESPRSAAEHPRSHKPNESRDRTLSCRYELKYRISESQAAAIREYIRPYLPLDKYSKDKPRNEYSISSLYFDSEQLSLYRETRTGKKNRFKLRIRAYADGEYEPRFAEIKRRINGVIIKSRAKILPDQVPDVIAGKRIVLPHEIDDESLKQFQLYFKSINARPVTLVRYKRQAFEGDDDNRVRITFDRNLQFKSTKQPIVTVNGGGWQSVSMDFVVLELKFTARYPMWLTHLVKSFALPQSAMSKYGASVEQACEDGFCAPQVGVF
;
A
#
# COMPACT_ATOMS: atom_id res chain seq x y z
N MET A 1 -5.83 -20.86 53.39
CA MET A 1 -5.08 -21.14 54.65
C MET A 1 -3.88 -21.97 54.23
N ALA A 2 -2.61 -21.58 54.40
CA ALA A 2 -2.00 -20.52 55.18
C ALA A 2 -0.81 -19.91 54.42
N GLU A 3 -0.38 -18.78 54.95
CA GLU A 3 0.57 -17.77 54.48
C GLU A 3 1.98 -18.00 55.10
N ILE A 4 2.95 -17.16 54.71
CA ILE A 4 4.15 -16.71 55.46
C ILE A 4 5.56 -17.22 55.00
N ASP A 5 6.20 -16.39 54.17
CA ASP A 5 7.36 -15.51 54.50
C ASP A 5 8.85 -15.96 54.40
N ARG A 6 9.68 -14.93 54.09
CA ARG A 6 11.12 -14.67 54.34
C ARG A 6 12.24 -14.96 53.31
N LYS A 7 12.64 -13.85 52.66
CA LYS A 7 13.93 -13.10 52.78
C LYS A 7 15.31 -13.79 52.68
N ALA A 8 16.08 -13.26 51.71
CA ALA A 8 17.42 -12.64 51.79
C ALA A 8 18.69 -13.49 52.00
N GLY A 9 19.68 -13.22 51.13
CA GLY A 9 21.10 -13.54 51.32
C GLY A 9 21.97 -12.80 50.30
N LEU A 10 22.71 -11.79 50.77
CA LEU A 10 23.80 -11.11 50.08
C LEU A 10 25.06 -11.99 50.04
N GLY A 11 25.94 -11.74 49.08
CA GLY A 11 27.31 -12.27 49.05
C GLY A 11 28.14 -11.54 48.00
N ASP A 12 28.87 -10.52 48.47
CA ASP A 12 29.88 -9.76 47.74
C ASP A 12 31.12 -10.62 47.40
N ASN A 13 31.82 -10.27 46.32
CA ASN A 13 33.29 -10.25 46.34
C ASN A 13 33.85 -9.36 45.23
N GLU A 14 34.48 -8.27 45.66
CA GLU A 14 35.29 -7.32 44.89
C GLU A 14 36.73 -7.83 44.66
N SER A 15 37.44 -7.06 43.81
CA SER A 15 38.89 -6.78 43.85
C SER A 15 39.75 -7.63 42.86
N VAL A 16 40.77 -7.15 42.12
CA VAL A 16 41.59 -5.92 42.14
C VAL A 16 42.10 -5.57 40.72
N MET A 17 42.35 -4.27 40.56
CA MET A 17 43.01 -3.44 39.54
C MET A 17 44.39 -3.82 38.98
N HIS A 18 44.74 -3.22 37.83
CA HIS A 18 45.94 -2.39 37.50
C HIS A 18 46.18 -2.46 35.96
N THR A 19 46.62 -1.48 35.17
CA THR A 19 47.13 -0.09 35.29
C THR A 19 47.34 0.42 33.85
N GLY A 20 47.35 1.74 33.62
CA GLY A 20 47.98 2.28 32.39
C GLY A 20 47.52 3.67 31.94
N ILE A 21 47.96 4.71 32.63
CA ILE A 21 47.86 6.12 32.23
C ILE A 21 49.12 6.51 31.42
N ARG A 22 48.97 7.28 30.34
CA ARG A 22 49.89 8.40 30.02
C ARG A 22 49.24 9.43 29.09
N ARG A 23 49.38 10.69 29.51
CA ARG A 23 48.90 11.96 28.92
C ARG A 23 49.94 12.59 27.98
N LYS A 24 49.51 13.73 27.38
CA LYS A 24 50.25 14.96 26.97
C LYS A 24 50.56 15.05 25.46
N ASP A 25 50.47 16.18 24.76
CA ASP A 25 50.45 17.63 25.05
C ASP A 25 49.89 18.40 23.80
N ARG A 26 49.15 19.54 23.91
CA ARG A 26 49.51 20.97 23.59
C ARG A 26 50.13 21.23 22.19
N VAL A 27 49.93 22.31 21.41
CA VAL A 27 49.42 23.70 21.52
C VAL A 27 49.35 24.36 20.10
N SER A 28 48.63 25.50 19.97
CA SER A 28 48.51 26.63 18.97
C SER A 28 49.47 26.77 17.73
N THR A 29 49.34 27.68 16.73
CA THR A 29 48.89 29.10 16.60
C THR A 29 48.94 29.55 15.10
N GLU A 30 48.22 30.64 14.75
CA GLU A 30 48.51 31.74 13.76
C GLU A 30 48.62 31.48 12.23
N GLN A 31 47.78 32.12 11.37
CA GLN A 31 47.88 33.45 10.71
C GLN A 31 49.04 33.61 9.69
N ILE A 32 48.71 33.96 8.42
CA ILE A 32 49.43 34.91 7.54
C ILE A 32 48.48 35.37 6.42
N ALA A 33 48.46 36.68 6.19
CA ALA A 33 47.78 37.40 5.11
C ALA A 33 48.80 38.09 4.18
N ARG A 34 48.33 38.56 3.01
CA ARG A 34 48.89 39.48 1.98
C ARG A 34 48.91 38.79 0.59
N SER A 35 48.51 39.40 -0.54
CA SER A 35 48.42 40.81 -0.94
C SER A 35 47.61 40.96 -2.25
N VAL A 36 47.03 42.14 -2.46
CA VAL A 36 46.18 42.59 -3.59
C VAL A 36 47.05 43.21 -4.71
N PRO A 37 46.58 43.24 -5.97
CA PRO A 37 46.37 44.56 -6.60
C PRO A 37 45.04 44.69 -7.36
N VAL A 38 44.45 45.89 -7.28
CA VAL A 38 43.27 46.37 -8.02
C VAL A 38 43.75 47.27 -9.16
N ILE A 39 43.39 47.02 -10.42
CA ILE A 39 43.32 48.06 -11.47
C ILE A 39 42.22 47.74 -12.54
N ARG A 40 41.24 48.66 -12.58
CA ARG A 40 40.39 49.19 -13.68
C ARG A 40 39.34 48.36 -14.43
N GLN A 41 38.17 48.99 -14.46
CA GLN A 41 36.96 48.72 -15.23
C GLN A 41 37.14 49.01 -16.73
N THR A 42 36.56 48.15 -17.55
CA THR A 42 36.05 48.48 -18.90
C THR A 42 34.77 47.67 -19.13
N GLU A 43 33.64 48.34 -19.33
CA GLU A 43 32.34 47.79 -19.72
C GLU A 43 32.36 47.40 -21.22
N SER A 44 31.92 46.20 -21.65
CA SER A 44 30.59 45.85 -22.21
C SER A 44 30.82 44.89 -23.41
N PRO A 45 29.80 44.21 -24.00
CA PRO A 45 28.81 43.30 -23.45
C PRO A 45 28.99 41.87 -24.03
N ARG A 46 28.66 40.80 -23.30
CA ARG A 46 28.60 39.43 -23.87
C ARG A 46 27.26 38.76 -23.57
N SER A 47 26.56 38.53 -24.68
CA SER A 47 25.51 37.54 -24.96
C SER A 47 25.39 36.42 -23.91
N ALA A 48 24.21 36.34 -23.29
CA ALA A 48 23.79 35.20 -22.48
C ALA A 48 23.39 34.04 -23.40
N ALA A 49 24.27 33.05 -23.54
CA ALA A 49 23.92 31.73 -24.05
C ALA A 49 23.56 30.83 -22.86
N GLU A 50 22.26 30.71 -22.58
CA GLU A 50 21.73 29.74 -21.63
C GLU A 50 22.04 28.31 -22.10
N HIS A 51 22.72 27.56 -21.25
CA HIS A 51 22.86 26.11 -21.41
C HIS A 51 21.51 25.45 -21.11
N PRO A 52 20.94 24.63 -22.00
CA PRO A 52 19.72 23.91 -21.69
C PRO A 52 20.01 22.86 -20.62
N ARG A 53 19.49 23.09 -19.41
CA ARG A 53 19.43 22.09 -18.35
C ARG A 53 18.66 20.90 -18.90
N SER A 54 19.32 19.75 -18.99
CA SER A 54 18.68 18.48 -19.31
C SER A 54 17.59 18.19 -18.28
N HIS A 55 16.33 18.48 -18.61
CA HIS A 55 15.19 17.94 -17.91
C HIS A 55 15.11 16.45 -18.21
N LYS A 56 15.72 15.63 -17.35
CA LYS A 56 15.36 14.22 -17.27
C LYS A 56 13.88 14.18 -16.86
N PRO A 57 12.99 13.49 -17.59
CA PRO A 57 11.65 13.24 -17.10
C PRO A 57 11.81 12.47 -15.80
N ASN A 58 11.33 13.04 -14.70
CA ASN A 58 11.26 12.33 -13.43
C ASN A 58 10.19 11.25 -13.63
N GLU A 59 10.59 10.06 -14.09
CA GLU A 59 9.74 8.89 -14.14
C GLU A 59 9.21 8.66 -12.72
N SER A 60 7.97 9.08 -12.50
CA SER A 60 7.31 8.96 -11.22
C SER A 60 7.06 7.47 -10.99
N ARG A 61 8.01 6.76 -10.38
CA ARG A 61 7.81 5.41 -9.87
C ARG A 61 6.49 5.40 -9.11
N ASP A 62 5.59 4.45 -9.41
CA ASP A 62 4.33 4.33 -8.67
C ASP A 62 4.63 3.98 -7.21
N ARG A 63 4.75 5.03 -6.38
CA ARG A 63 5.12 4.92 -4.96
C ARG A 63 4.09 4.12 -4.18
N THR A 64 2.88 3.93 -4.72
CA THR A 64 1.85 3.06 -4.14
C THR A 64 2.36 1.64 -3.94
N LEU A 65 3.34 1.18 -4.72
CA LEU A 65 3.90 -0.17 -4.67
C LEU A 65 4.91 -0.38 -3.54
N SER A 66 5.38 0.68 -2.87
CA SER A 66 6.49 0.62 -1.90
C SER A 66 6.14 -0.07 -0.57
N CYS A 67 4.90 0.04 -0.08
CA CYS A 67 4.53 -0.55 1.21
C CYS A 67 4.61 -2.09 1.17
N ARG A 68 5.40 -2.66 2.09
CA ARG A 68 5.66 -4.10 2.21
C ARG A 68 4.83 -4.77 3.29
N TYR A 69 4.32 -4.01 4.24
CA TYR A 69 3.53 -4.54 5.35
C TYR A 69 2.14 -3.90 5.36
N GLU A 70 1.14 -4.68 5.80
CA GLU A 70 -0.27 -4.28 5.89
C GLU A 70 -0.89 -4.92 7.13
N LEU A 71 -1.41 -4.09 8.02
CA LEU A 71 -2.23 -4.48 9.16
C LEU A 71 -3.67 -4.02 8.90
N LYS A 72 -4.64 -4.80 9.35
CA LYS A 72 -6.06 -4.49 9.14
C LYS A 72 -6.83 -4.59 10.45
N TYR A 73 -7.84 -3.75 10.55
CA TYR A 73 -8.70 -3.63 11.71
C TYR A 73 -10.14 -3.41 11.24
N ARG A 74 -11.09 -3.89 12.03
CA ARG A 74 -12.52 -3.57 11.90
C ARG A 74 -12.81 -2.57 13.00
N ILE A 75 -13.28 -1.39 12.63
CA ILE A 75 -13.52 -0.30 13.59
C ILE A 75 -14.91 0.30 13.38
N SER A 76 -15.48 0.87 14.42
CA SER A 76 -16.71 1.66 14.31
C SER A 76 -16.48 2.99 13.58
N GLU A 77 -17.55 3.62 13.11
CA GLU A 77 -17.46 4.96 12.51
C GLU A 77 -16.98 6.03 13.51
N SER A 78 -17.31 5.91 14.80
CA SER A 78 -16.84 6.82 15.84
C SER A 78 -15.32 6.69 16.03
N GLN A 79 -14.79 5.46 16.08
CA GLN A 79 -13.34 5.22 16.07
C GLN A 79 -12.70 5.75 14.80
N ALA A 80 -13.32 5.55 13.63
CA ALA A 80 -12.79 6.07 12.36
C ALA A 80 -12.69 7.60 12.39
N ALA A 81 -13.68 8.29 12.92
CA ALA A 81 -13.66 9.74 13.08
C ALA A 81 -12.53 10.19 14.02
N ALA A 82 -12.39 9.57 15.19
CA ALA A 82 -11.36 9.94 16.15
C ALA A 82 -9.94 9.64 15.63
N ILE A 83 -9.75 8.51 14.93
CA ILE A 83 -8.46 8.17 14.32
C ILE A 83 -8.08 9.19 13.22
N ARG A 84 -9.04 9.70 12.43
CA ARG A 84 -8.75 10.74 11.43
C ARG A 84 -8.17 12.00 12.05
N GLU A 85 -8.74 12.46 13.16
CA GLU A 85 -8.19 13.62 13.88
C GLU A 85 -6.81 13.32 14.45
N TYR A 86 -6.61 12.11 14.99
CA TYR A 86 -5.31 11.68 15.52
C TYR A 86 -4.21 11.66 14.45
N ILE A 87 -4.50 11.20 13.23
CA ILE A 87 -3.47 11.04 12.18
C ILE A 87 -3.19 12.32 11.40
N ARG A 88 -4.04 13.34 11.52
CA ARG A 88 -3.95 14.62 10.79
C ARG A 88 -2.57 15.29 10.86
N PRO A 89 -1.87 15.38 12.02
CA PRO A 89 -0.53 15.98 12.06
C PRO A 89 0.56 15.11 11.42
N TYR A 90 0.31 13.83 11.16
CA TYR A 90 1.31 12.89 10.65
C TYR A 90 1.18 12.63 9.14
N LEU A 91 -0.04 12.62 8.61
CA LEU A 91 -0.29 12.25 7.22
C LEU A 91 -1.27 13.21 6.54
N PRO A 92 -0.90 13.77 5.38
CA PRO A 92 -1.87 14.47 4.54
C PRO A 92 -2.81 13.48 3.86
N LEU A 93 -3.94 13.99 3.35
CA LEU A 93 -4.81 13.23 2.47
C LEU A 93 -4.05 12.80 1.20
N ASP A 94 -4.36 11.60 0.70
CA ASP A 94 -3.82 11.17 -0.58
C ASP A 94 -4.42 12.00 -1.73
N LYS A 95 -3.72 12.02 -2.86
CA LYS A 95 -4.11 12.80 -4.05
C LYS A 95 -5.49 12.45 -4.62
N TYR A 96 -6.05 11.28 -4.27
CA TYR A 96 -7.35 10.83 -4.78
C TYR A 96 -8.50 11.20 -3.84
N SER A 97 -8.20 11.29 -2.54
CA SER A 97 -9.11 11.77 -1.50
C SER A 97 -9.19 13.28 -1.46
N LYS A 98 -8.09 13.98 -1.74
CA LYS A 98 -8.06 15.45 -1.75
C LYS A 98 -9.10 16.00 -2.73
N ASP A 99 -9.80 17.05 -2.31
CA ASP A 99 -10.77 17.80 -3.12
C ASP A 99 -11.99 17.00 -3.59
N LYS A 100 -12.24 15.81 -2.99
CA LYS A 100 -13.47 15.04 -3.21
C LYS A 100 -14.52 15.34 -2.13
N PRO A 101 -15.82 15.20 -2.45
CA PRO A 101 -16.86 15.22 -1.43
C PRO A 101 -16.54 14.23 -0.31
N ARG A 102 -16.55 14.71 0.95
CA ARG A 102 -16.20 13.93 2.15
C ARG A 102 -14.78 13.34 2.15
N ASN A 103 -13.89 13.81 1.28
CA ASN A 103 -12.54 13.28 1.07
C ASN A 103 -12.52 11.78 0.68
N GLU A 104 -13.56 11.31 -0.01
CA GLU A 104 -13.74 9.91 -0.37
C GLU A 104 -13.84 9.71 -1.89
N TYR A 105 -13.30 8.59 -2.37
CA TYR A 105 -13.41 8.19 -3.77
C TYR A 105 -13.84 6.72 -3.90
N SER A 106 -14.50 6.41 -5.01
CA SER A 106 -14.84 5.03 -5.35
C SER A 106 -13.64 4.31 -5.93
N ILE A 107 -13.46 3.06 -5.54
CA ILE A 107 -12.54 2.13 -6.21
C ILE A 107 -13.36 0.93 -6.66
N SER A 108 -13.11 0.46 -7.88
CA SER A 108 -13.63 -0.82 -8.36
C SER A 108 -12.50 -1.75 -8.75
N SER A 109 -12.64 -3.03 -8.50
CA SER A 109 -11.69 -4.05 -8.93
C SER A 109 -12.43 -5.30 -9.37
N LEU A 110 -12.21 -5.73 -10.61
CA LEU A 110 -12.61 -7.04 -11.09
C LEU A 110 -11.57 -8.06 -10.61
N TYR A 111 -11.97 -9.00 -9.77
CA TYR A 111 -11.12 -10.09 -9.31
C TYR A 111 -11.21 -11.30 -10.24
N PHE A 112 -10.07 -11.95 -10.41
CA PHE A 112 -9.94 -13.17 -11.19
C PHE A 112 -9.50 -14.31 -10.28
N ASP A 113 -10.08 -15.47 -10.51
CA ASP A 113 -9.75 -16.71 -9.82
C ASP A 113 -10.04 -17.88 -10.76
N SER A 114 -9.48 -19.04 -10.44
CA SER A 114 -9.88 -20.32 -11.03
C SER A 114 -11.37 -20.60 -10.82
N GLU A 115 -11.91 -21.53 -11.60
CA GLU A 115 -13.29 -21.97 -11.45
C GLU A 115 -13.62 -22.52 -10.05
N GLN A 116 -12.66 -23.20 -9.42
CA GLN A 116 -12.77 -23.78 -8.09
C GLN A 116 -12.39 -22.79 -6.97
N LEU A 117 -12.23 -21.49 -7.27
CA LEU A 117 -11.91 -20.46 -6.29
C LEU A 117 -10.61 -20.70 -5.48
N SER A 118 -9.57 -21.22 -6.13
CA SER A 118 -8.29 -21.51 -5.49
C SER A 118 -7.70 -20.32 -4.72
N LEU A 119 -7.68 -19.10 -5.28
CA LEU A 119 -7.10 -17.93 -4.61
C LEU A 119 -7.94 -17.46 -3.41
N TYR A 120 -9.26 -17.55 -3.51
CA TYR A 120 -10.17 -17.36 -2.37
C TYR A 120 -9.87 -18.37 -1.27
N ARG A 121 -9.82 -19.67 -1.59
CA ARG A 121 -9.55 -20.75 -0.63
C ARG A 121 -8.20 -20.57 0.06
N GLU A 122 -7.14 -20.28 -0.70
CA GLU A 122 -5.81 -19.98 -0.15
C GLU A 122 -5.84 -18.78 0.81
N THR A 123 -6.64 -17.76 0.49
CA THR A 123 -6.81 -16.61 1.37
C THR A 123 -7.57 -16.98 2.65
N ARG A 124 -8.63 -17.79 2.54
CA ARG A 124 -9.49 -18.20 3.64
C ARG A 124 -8.77 -19.14 4.62
N THR A 125 -7.97 -20.07 4.11
CA THR A 125 -7.15 -21.00 4.91
C THR A 125 -5.84 -20.38 5.39
N GLY A 126 -5.55 -19.13 5.02
CA GLY A 126 -4.39 -18.41 5.53
C GLY A 126 -3.05 -18.86 4.94
N LYS A 127 -3.04 -19.54 3.78
CA LYS A 127 -1.82 -20.04 3.12
C LYS A 127 -0.72 -18.97 3.09
N LYS A 128 0.44 -19.28 3.67
CA LYS A 128 1.53 -18.31 3.93
C LYS A 128 1.95 -17.55 2.67
N ASN A 129 2.15 -18.29 1.58
CA ASN A 129 2.52 -17.78 0.27
C ASN A 129 1.31 -17.89 -0.66
N ARG A 130 0.78 -16.74 -1.10
CA ARG A 130 -0.44 -16.65 -1.91
C ARG A 130 -0.45 -15.37 -2.72
N PHE A 131 -1.32 -15.30 -3.73
CA PHE A 131 -1.47 -14.09 -4.54
C PHE A 131 -2.94 -13.81 -4.87
N LYS A 132 -3.18 -12.61 -5.43
CA LYS A 132 -4.46 -12.19 -5.97
C LYS A 132 -4.25 -11.52 -7.31
N LEU A 133 -5.16 -11.78 -8.24
CA LEU A 133 -5.24 -11.14 -9.54
C LEU A 133 -6.46 -10.23 -9.58
N ARG A 134 -6.27 -9.01 -10.08
CA ARG A 134 -7.39 -8.09 -10.32
C ARG A 134 -7.07 -7.05 -11.37
N ILE A 135 -8.09 -6.51 -12.00
CA ILE A 135 -7.99 -5.28 -12.80
C ILE A 135 -8.77 -4.21 -12.08
N ARG A 136 -8.10 -3.10 -11.74
CA ARG A 136 -8.63 -2.02 -10.91
C ARG A 136 -8.90 -0.76 -11.74
N ALA A 137 -9.98 -0.06 -11.40
CA ALA A 137 -10.33 1.25 -11.93
C ALA A 137 -10.64 2.24 -10.79
N TYR A 138 -10.35 3.52 -11.04
CA TYR A 138 -10.70 4.64 -10.15
C TYR A 138 -11.79 5.55 -10.73
N ALA A 139 -11.96 5.55 -12.05
CA ALA A 139 -13.01 6.25 -12.76
C ALA A 139 -13.45 5.48 -14.02
N ASP A 140 -14.60 5.87 -14.55
CA ASP A 140 -15.11 5.40 -15.85
C ASP A 140 -14.77 6.42 -16.93
N GLY A 141 -14.56 5.94 -18.15
CA GLY A 141 -14.16 6.75 -19.29
C GLY A 141 -13.29 5.91 -20.22
N GLU A 142 -13.33 6.23 -21.52
CA GLU A 142 -12.59 5.51 -22.56
C GLU A 142 -11.07 5.59 -22.35
N TYR A 143 -10.58 6.73 -21.85
CA TYR A 143 -9.16 6.98 -21.59
C TYR A 143 -8.77 6.79 -20.12
N GLU A 144 -9.72 6.38 -19.26
CA GLU A 144 -9.44 6.19 -17.84
C GLU A 144 -8.67 4.88 -17.61
N PRO A 145 -7.47 4.94 -17.00
CA PRO A 145 -6.59 3.79 -16.92
C PRO A 145 -7.20 2.67 -16.08
N ARG A 146 -6.96 1.44 -16.55
CA ARG A 146 -7.15 0.22 -15.80
C ARG A 146 -5.79 -0.30 -15.36
N PHE A 147 -5.73 -0.83 -14.15
CA PHE A 147 -4.50 -1.37 -13.58
C PHE A 147 -4.63 -2.88 -13.43
N ALA A 148 -3.94 -3.65 -14.27
CA ALA A 148 -3.81 -5.10 -14.11
C ALA A 148 -2.80 -5.36 -12.99
N GLU A 149 -3.28 -5.81 -11.84
CA GLU A 149 -2.53 -5.87 -10.59
C GLU A 149 -2.36 -7.31 -10.10
N ILE A 150 -1.14 -7.62 -9.66
CA ILE A 150 -0.82 -8.82 -8.90
C ILE A 150 -0.46 -8.39 -7.48
N LYS A 151 -1.18 -8.90 -6.47
CA LYS A 151 -0.83 -8.72 -5.05
C LYS A 151 -0.37 -10.05 -4.48
N ARG A 152 0.94 -10.21 -4.27
CA ARG A 152 1.55 -11.38 -3.63
C ARG A 152 1.77 -11.12 -2.15
N ARG A 153 1.57 -12.15 -1.32
CA ARG A 153 2.02 -12.20 0.07
C ARG A 153 2.98 -13.37 0.20
N ILE A 154 4.22 -13.09 0.59
CA ILE A 154 5.30 -14.09 0.71
C ILE A 154 5.92 -13.91 2.09
N ASN A 155 5.82 -14.93 2.95
CA ASN A 155 6.32 -14.87 4.32
C ASN A 155 5.91 -13.59 5.10
N GLY A 156 4.68 -13.11 4.87
CA GLY A 156 4.17 -11.89 5.52
C GLY A 156 4.42 -10.59 4.74
N VAL A 157 5.39 -10.58 3.82
CA VAL A 157 5.75 -9.43 2.98
C VAL A 157 4.82 -9.32 1.78
N ILE A 158 4.39 -8.11 1.47
CA ILE A 158 3.57 -7.79 0.29
C ILE A 158 4.46 -7.33 -0.86
N ILE A 159 4.24 -7.94 -2.01
CA ILE A 159 4.87 -7.56 -3.28
C ILE A 159 3.74 -7.29 -4.28
N LYS A 160 3.76 -6.10 -4.88
CA LYS A 160 2.78 -5.68 -5.87
C LYS A 160 3.48 -5.34 -7.17
N SER A 161 2.92 -5.81 -8.27
CA SER A 161 3.25 -5.37 -9.63
C SER A 161 1.94 -4.98 -10.31
N ARG A 162 2.02 -4.02 -11.23
CA ARG A 162 0.87 -3.63 -12.01
C ARG A 162 1.28 -3.12 -13.38
N ALA A 163 0.39 -3.26 -14.35
CA ALA A 163 0.50 -2.65 -15.66
C ALA A 163 -0.66 -1.67 -15.88
N LYS A 164 -0.38 -0.49 -16.43
CA LYS A 164 -1.42 0.44 -16.89
C LYS A 164 -1.88 0.02 -18.28
N ILE A 165 -3.18 -0.24 -18.44
CA ILE A 165 -3.83 -0.58 -19.70
C ILE A 165 -5.06 0.30 -19.91
N LEU A 166 -5.57 0.35 -21.13
CA LEU A 166 -6.84 1.00 -21.46
C LEU A 166 -8.04 0.06 -21.22
N PRO A 167 -9.27 0.61 -21.05
CA PRO A 167 -10.48 -0.17 -20.87
C PRO A 167 -10.76 -1.18 -22.00
N ASP A 168 -10.56 -0.78 -23.25
CA ASP A 168 -10.75 -1.60 -24.46
C ASP A 168 -9.74 -2.74 -24.58
N GLN A 169 -8.57 -2.61 -23.94
CA GLN A 169 -7.53 -3.63 -23.90
C GLN A 169 -7.83 -4.76 -22.91
N VAL A 170 -8.77 -4.59 -21.98
CA VAL A 170 -9.05 -5.59 -20.93
C VAL A 170 -9.40 -6.98 -21.48
N PRO A 171 -10.30 -7.13 -22.48
CA PRO A 171 -10.60 -8.42 -23.10
C PRO A 171 -9.37 -9.07 -23.75
N ASP A 172 -8.52 -8.28 -24.41
CA ASP A 172 -7.31 -8.78 -25.07
C ASP A 172 -6.26 -9.25 -24.05
N VAL A 173 -6.10 -8.51 -22.95
CA VAL A 173 -5.22 -8.90 -21.84
C VAL A 173 -5.63 -10.25 -21.28
N ILE A 174 -6.92 -10.45 -20.97
CA ILE A 174 -7.39 -11.71 -20.37
C ILE A 174 -7.41 -12.88 -21.36
N ALA A 175 -7.54 -12.59 -22.66
CA ALA A 175 -7.40 -13.59 -23.73
C ALA A 175 -5.93 -14.02 -23.95
N GLY A 176 -4.98 -13.38 -23.27
CA GLY A 176 -3.56 -13.67 -23.41
C GLY A 176 -2.96 -13.14 -24.70
N LYS A 177 -3.61 -12.18 -25.37
CA LYS A 177 -3.02 -11.52 -26.54
C LYS A 177 -1.82 -10.70 -26.11
N ARG A 178 -0.81 -10.65 -26.99
CA ARG A 178 0.37 -9.84 -26.77
C ARG A 178 0.00 -8.36 -26.95
N ILE A 179 0.18 -7.58 -25.90
CA ILE A 179 0.05 -6.12 -25.92
C ILE A 179 1.41 -5.57 -25.54
N VAL A 180 1.94 -4.65 -26.35
CA VAL A 180 3.19 -3.95 -26.06
C VAL A 180 2.84 -2.64 -25.39
N LEU A 181 3.29 -2.47 -24.15
CA LEU A 181 3.06 -1.24 -23.40
C LEU A 181 4.25 -0.27 -23.57
N PRO A 182 4.02 1.05 -23.51
CA PRO A 182 5.09 2.04 -23.72
C PRO A 182 6.21 1.97 -22.68
N HIS A 183 5.91 1.50 -21.47
CA HIS A 183 6.86 1.41 -20.37
C HIS A 183 7.24 -0.04 -20.11
N GLU A 184 8.54 -0.33 -20.08
CA GLU A 184 9.08 -1.68 -19.88
C GLU A 184 8.57 -2.35 -18.59
N ILE A 185 8.52 -1.59 -17.48
CA ILE A 185 8.02 -2.08 -16.18
C ILE A 185 6.54 -2.51 -16.26
N ASP A 186 5.73 -1.76 -17.01
CA ASP A 186 4.32 -2.12 -17.23
C ASP A 186 4.22 -3.37 -18.11
N ASP A 187 5.04 -3.48 -19.15
CA ASP A 187 5.09 -4.64 -20.06
C ASP A 187 5.49 -5.93 -19.32
N GLU A 188 6.54 -5.89 -18.50
CA GLU A 188 6.93 -7.01 -17.62
C GLU A 188 5.83 -7.39 -16.64
N SER A 189 5.21 -6.39 -16.01
CA SER A 189 4.11 -6.61 -15.07
C SER A 189 2.90 -7.24 -15.76
N LEU A 190 2.61 -6.86 -17.01
CA LEU A 190 1.53 -7.41 -17.80
C LEU A 190 1.80 -8.86 -18.21
N LYS A 191 3.01 -9.15 -18.71
CA LYS A 191 3.44 -10.53 -19.01
C LYS A 191 3.32 -11.43 -17.79
N GLN A 192 3.76 -10.95 -16.63
CA GLN A 192 3.64 -11.67 -15.37
C GLN A 192 2.18 -11.90 -14.97
N PHE A 193 1.32 -10.91 -15.19
CA PHE A 193 -0.13 -11.01 -14.92
C PHE A 193 -0.77 -12.07 -15.80
N GLN A 194 -0.51 -12.05 -17.11
CA GLN A 194 -1.02 -13.05 -18.07
C GLN A 194 -0.52 -14.46 -17.76
N LEU A 195 0.76 -14.60 -17.34
CA LEU A 195 1.30 -15.89 -16.91
C LEU A 195 0.52 -16.46 -15.71
N TYR A 196 0.29 -15.66 -14.67
CA TYR A 196 -0.44 -16.11 -13.47
C TYR A 196 -1.91 -16.36 -13.78
N PHE A 197 -2.52 -15.54 -14.64
CA PHE A 197 -3.88 -15.72 -15.10
C PHE A 197 -4.02 -17.09 -15.79
N LYS A 198 -3.11 -17.40 -16.72
CA LYS A 198 -3.09 -18.68 -17.44
C LYS A 198 -2.79 -19.86 -16.52
N SER A 199 -1.84 -19.73 -15.58
CA SER A 199 -1.38 -20.85 -14.75
C SER A 199 -2.46 -21.43 -13.83
N ILE A 200 -3.48 -20.64 -13.48
CA ILE A 200 -4.60 -21.09 -12.64
C ILE A 200 -5.91 -21.23 -13.44
N ASN A 201 -5.85 -21.12 -14.78
CA ASN A 201 -7.03 -21.04 -15.64
C ASN A 201 -8.06 -20.01 -15.11
N ALA A 202 -7.56 -18.80 -14.83
CA ALA A 202 -8.35 -17.76 -14.18
C ALA A 202 -9.50 -17.29 -15.08
N ARG A 203 -10.60 -16.86 -14.46
CA ARG A 203 -11.72 -16.20 -15.10
C ARG A 203 -12.21 -15.01 -14.26
N PRO A 204 -12.93 -14.04 -14.87
CA PRO A 204 -13.65 -13.03 -14.09
C PRO A 204 -14.58 -13.71 -13.08
N VAL A 205 -14.56 -13.25 -11.83
CA VAL A 205 -15.43 -13.79 -10.76
C VAL A 205 -16.39 -12.72 -10.26
N THR A 206 -15.84 -11.62 -9.75
CA THR A 206 -16.66 -10.57 -9.15
C THR A 206 -15.99 -9.22 -9.26
N LEU A 207 -16.79 -8.21 -9.57
CA LEU A 207 -16.45 -6.83 -9.28
C LEU A 207 -16.62 -6.59 -7.79
N VAL A 208 -15.71 -5.80 -7.23
CA VAL A 208 -15.76 -5.34 -5.83
C VAL A 208 -15.55 -3.84 -5.82
N ARG A 209 -16.51 -3.12 -5.26
CA ARG A 209 -16.49 -1.66 -5.13
C ARG A 209 -16.57 -1.25 -3.67
N TYR A 210 -15.92 -0.15 -3.32
CA TYR A 210 -16.02 0.45 -2.01
C TYR A 210 -15.64 1.93 -2.08
N LYS A 211 -16.01 2.69 -1.05
CA LYS A 211 -15.58 4.07 -0.84
C LYS A 211 -14.32 4.07 0.01
N ARG A 212 -13.30 4.81 -0.43
CA ARG A 212 -12.02 4.95 0.28
C ARG A 212 -11.78 6.39 0.66
N GLN A 213 -11.40 6.58 1.91
CA GLN A 213 -10.66 7.74 2.37
C GLN A 213 -9.22 7.31 2.66
N ALA A 214 -8.23 8.04 2.16
CA ALA A 214 -6.83 7.64 2.29
C ALA A 214 -5.94 8.82 2.69
N PHE A 215 -4.92 8.49 3.50
CA PHE A 215 -3.88 9.38 3.97
C PHE A 215 -2.54 8.72 3.65
N GLU A 216 -1.59 9.47 3.12
CA GLU A 216 -0.32 8.94 2.64
C GLU A 216 0.79 9.96 2.84
N GLY A 217 1.86 9.55 3.50
CA GLY A 217 3.07 10.36 3.66
C GLY A 217 4.02 10.14 2.50
N ASP A 218 4.93 11.09 2.29
CA ASP A 218 5.92 11.04 1.20
C ASP A 218 7.35 10.78 1.69
N ASP A 219 7.51 10.44 2.97
CA ASP A 219 8.79 10.08 3.59
C ASP A 219 9.33 8.72 3.11
N ASP A 220 10.63 8.48 3.32
CA ASP A 220 11.31 7.23 2.97
C ASP A 220 10.68 6.00 3.65
N ASN A 221 10.30 6.13 4.93
CA ASN A 221 9.50 5.12 5.62
C ASN A 221 8.01 5.35 5.39
N ARG A 222 7.59 5.24 4.13
CA ARG A 222 6.24 5.55 3.68
C ARG A 222 5.17 4.86 4.51
N VAL A 223 4.23 5.64 5.04
CA VAL A 223 3.03 5.16 5.72
C VAL A 223 1.80 5.54 4.90
N ARG A 224 0.88 4.60 4.76
CA ARG A 224 -0.44 4.84 4.18
C ARG A 224 -1.52 4.28 5.10
N ILE A 225 -2.50 5.12 5.43
CA ILE A 225 -3.68 4.72 6.19
C ILE A 225 -4.89 4.85 5.28
N THR A 226 -5.76 3.85 5.26
CA THR A 226 -7.01 3.90 4.51
C THR A 226 -8.20 3.46 5.34
N PHE A 227 -9.33 4.14 5.16
CA PHE A 227 -10.63 3.81 5.69
C PHE A 227 -11.51 3.40 4.52
N ASP A 228 -11.97 2.16 4.51
CA ASP A 228 -12.84 1.64 3.45
C ASP A 228 -14.24 1.35 3.98
N ARG A 229 -15.24 1.85 3.25
CA ARG A 229 -16.68 1.81 3.58
C ARG A 229 -17.50 1.30 2.41
N ASN A 230 -18.77 0.99 2.67
CA ASN A 230 -19.78 0.70 1.66
C ASN A 230 -19.28 -0.35 0.65
N LEU A 231 -18.81 -1.49 1.16
CA LEU A 231 -18.34 -2.57 0.31
C LEU A 231 -19.52 -3.15 -0.44
N GLN A 232 -19.34 -3.28 -1.75
CA GLN A 232 -20.33 -3.76 -2.68
C GLN A 232 -19.69 -4.73 -3.66
N PHE A 233 -20.50 -5.59 -4.24
CA PHE A 233 -20.05 -6.57 -5.21
C PHE A 233 -21.03 -6.69 -6.38
N LYS A 234 -20.53 -7.28 -7.46
CA LYS A 234 -21.34 -7.70 -8.61
C LYS A 234 -20.67 -8.93 -9.23
N SER A 235 -21.31 -10.08 -9.11
CA SER A 235 -20.86 -11.32 -9.74
C SER A 235 -20.92 -11.16 -11.25
N THR A 236 -19.82 -11.47 -11.95
CA THR A 236 -19.74 -11.31 -13.40
C THR A 236 -18.72 -12.25 -14.01
N LYS A 237 -19.05 -12.76 -15.20
CA LYS A 237 -18.12 -13.49 -16.07
C LYS A 237 -17.54 -12.60 -17.17
N GLN A 238 -18.01 -11.36 -17.29
CA GLN A 238 -17.58 -10.43 -18.32
C GLN A 238 -16.30 -9.70 -17.89
N PRO A 239 -15.35 -9.47 -18.82
CA PRO A 239 -14.10 -8.76 -18.54
C PRO A 239 -14.28 -7.24 -18.58
N ILE A 240 -15.33 -6.73 -17.94
CA ILE A 240 -15.66 -5.30 -17.93
C ILE A 240 -15.42 -4.75 -16.53
N VAL A 241 -14.63 -3.68 -16.45
CA VAL A 241 -14.32 -3.01 -15.18
C VAL A 241 -14.93 -1.63 -15.17
N THR A 242 -16.00 -1.47 -14.39
CA THR A 242 -16.69 -0.19 -14.18
C THR A 242 -16.67 0.23 -12.71
N VAL A 243 -16.74 1.53 -12.46
CA VAL A 243 -16.80 2.13 -11.13
C VAL A 243 -18.24 2.53 -10.78
N ASN A 244 -18.95 3.11 -11.73
CA ASN A 244 -20.35 3.55 -11.59
C ASN A 244 -21.32 2.55 -12.25
N GLY A 245 -22.59 2.94 -12.34
CA GLY A 245 -23.67 2.10 -12.84
C GLY A 245 -24.39 1.29 -11.76
N GLY A 246 -25.42 0.55 -12.20
CA GLY A 246 -26.31 -0.24 -11.34
C GLY A 246 -25.97 -1.74 -11.24
N GLY A 247 -26.79 -2.45 -10.46
CA GLY A 247 -26.64 -3.90 -10.23
C GLY A 247 -25.56 -4.26 -9.22
N TRP A 248 -25.23 -3.34 -8.31
CA TRP A 248 -24.33 -3.58 -7.19
C TRP A 248 -25.12 -4.08 -5.99
N GLN A 249 -24.63 -5.15 -5.38
CA GLN A 249 -25.14 -5.71 -4.13
C GLN A 249 -24.25 -5.27 -2.98
N SER A 250 -24.83 -5.06 -1.80
CA SER A 250 -24.08 -4.66 -0.61
C SER A 250 -23.50 -5.89 0.08
N VAL A 251 -22.26 -5.81 0.56
CA VAL A 251 -21.73 -6.77 1.53
C VAL A 251 -22.16 -6.30 2.91
N SER A 252 -22.82 -7.16 3.69
CA SER A 252 -23.26 -6.81 5.03
C SER A 252 -22.06 -6.59 5.95
N MET A 253 -21.78 -5.33 6.28
CA MET A 253 -20.71 -4.93 7.19
C MET A 253 -21.17 -3.72 8.01
N ASP A 254 -21.02 -3.82 9.33
CA ASP A 254 -21.32 -2.79 10.31
C ASP A 254 -20.05 -2.03 10.77
N PHE A 255 -18.92 -2.25 10.08
CA PHE A 255 -17.61 -1.69 10.41
C PHE A 255 -16.94 -0.98 9.23
N VAL A 256 -16.03 -0.08 9.56
CA VAL A 256 -15.04 0.50 8.64
C VAL A 256 -13.81 -0.41 8.62
N VAL A 257 -13.29 -0.70 7.43
CA VAL A 257 -12.01 -1.42 7.29
C VAL A 257 -10.87 -0.40 7.33
N LEU A 258 -10.15 -0.37 8.45
CA LEU A 258 -8.92 0.38 8.60
C LEU A 258 -7.73 -0.47 8.10
N GLU A 259 -6.98 0.03 7.14
CA GLU A 259 -5.72 -0.58 6.70
C GLU A 259 -4.54 0.35 7.04
N LEU A 260 -3.57 -0.15 7.82
CA LEU A 260 -2.29 0.52 8.10
C LEU A 260 -1.20 -0.13 7.25
N LYS A 261 -0.52 0.63 6.39
CA LYS A 261 0.50 0.14 5.47
C LYS A 261 1.80 0.90 5.66
N PHE A 262 2.91 0.17 5.61
CA PHE A 262 4.24 0.77 5.78
C PHE A 262 5.31 0.02 4.98
N THR A 263 6.40 0.71 4.65
CA THR A 263 7.50 0.15 3.84
C THR A 263 8.39 -0.80 4.64
N ALA A 264 8.97 -0.34 5.76
CA ALA A 264 9.93 -1.16 6.50
C ALA A 264 9.71 -1.09 8.00
N ARG A 265 9.82 0.11 8.59
CA ARG A 265 9.74 0.30 10.03
C ARG A 265 8.32 0.64 10.44
N TYR A 266 7.84 0.04 11.53
CA TYR A 266 6.55 0.40 12.11
C TYR A 266 6.73 1.64 12.99
N PRO A 267 6.16 2.82 12.63
CA PRO A 267 6.33 4.04 13.40
C PRO A 267 5.79 3.94 14.83
N MET A 268 6.46 4.60 15.78
CA MET A 268 6.01 4.65 17.17
C MET A 268 4.61 5.26 17.34
N TRP A 269 4.28 6.30 16.56
CA TRP A 269 2.95 6.91 16.61
C TRP A 269 1.84 5.95 16.13
N LEU A 270 2.12 4.99 15.23
CA LEU A 270 1.16 3.92 14.91
C LEU A 270 0.98 2.95 16.07
N THR A 271 2.06 2.65 16.81
CA THR A 271 1.98 1.82 18.02
C THR A 271 1.08 2.48 19.07
N HIS A 272 1.22 3.79 19.27
CA HIS A 272 0.36 4.55 20.17
C HIS A 272 -1.08 4.58 19.67
N LEU A 273 -1.31 4.82 18.38
CA LEU A 273 -2.64 4.77 17.76
C LEU A 273 -3.34 3.43 18.06
N VAL A 274 -2.69 2.29 17.75
CA VAL A 274 -3.30 0.97 17.96
C VAL A 274 -3.62 0.72 19.43
N LYS A 275 -2.74 1.14 20.35
CA LYS A 275 -2.96 1.00 21.80
C LYS A 275 -4.07 1.91 22.32
N SER A 276 -4.03 3.21 21.99
CA SER A 276 -4.97 4.21 22.48
C SER A 276 -6.40 3.96 22.02
N PHE A 277 -6.58 3.40 20.82
CA PHE A 277 -7.91 3.04 20.29
C PHE A 277 -8.28 1.57 20.54
N ALA A 278 -7.45 0.83 21.29
CA ALA A 278 -7.64 -0.59 21.62
C ALA A 278 -8.01 -1.45 20.40
N LEU A 279 -7.25 -1.33 19.31
CA LEU A 279 -7.62 -1.91 18.02
C LEU A 279 -7.26 -3.40 17.93
N PRO A 280 -8.25 -4.33 17.89
CA PRO A 280 -7.97 -5.74 17.68
C PRO A 280 -7.60 -5.98 16.21
N GLN A 281 -6.39 -6.50 15.97
CA GLN A 281 -5.98 -6.84 14.62
C GLN A 281 -6.88 -7.94 14.06
N SER A 282 -7.37 -7.76 12.83
CA SER A 282 -8.19 -8.74 12.14
C SER A 282 -7.71 -9.00 10.72
N ALA A 283 -8.14 -10.13 10.16
CA ALA A 283 -8.02 -10.39 8.73
C ALA A 283 -9.33 -10.00 8.04
N MET A 284 -9.22 -9.28 6.92
CA MET A 284 -10.37 -8.97 6.07
C MET A 284 -9.94 -8.94 4.60
N SER A 285 -10.56 -9.82 3.82
CA SER A 285 -10.41 -9.91 2.37
C SER A 285 -11.68 -9.36 1.72
N LYS A 286 -11.61 -8.18 1.10
CA LYS A 286 -12.75 -7.61 0.37
C LYS A 286 -13.32 -8.58 -0.68
N TYR A 287 -12.44 -9.19 -1.47
CA TYR A 287 -12.82 -10.26 -2.41
C TYR A 287 -13.46 -11.47 -1.71
N GLY A 288 -12.91 -11.89 -0.56
CA GLY A 288 -13.44 -13.05 0.15
C GLY A 288 -14.84 -12.80 0.71
N ALA A 289 -15.02 -11.66 1.39
CA ALA A 289 -16.32 -11.25 1.90
C ALA A 289 -17.35 -11.05 0.78
N SER A 290 -16.94 -10.52 -0.37
CA SER A 290 -17.82 -10.40 -1.54
C SER A 290 -18.22 -11.77 -2.13
N VAL A 291 -17.32 -12.74 -2.18
CA VAL A 291 -17.64 -14.10 -2.65
C VAL A 291 -18.55 -14.81 -1.65
N GLU A 292 -18.28 -14.69 -0.36
CA GLU A 292 -19.10 -15.27 0.72
C GLU A 292 -20.53 -14.71 0.66
N GLN A 293 -20.69 -13.39 0.63
CA GLN A 293 -22.01 -12.75 0.47
C GLN A 293 -22.71 -13.17 -0.84
N ALA A 294 -21.98 -13.23 -1.95
CA ALA A 294 -22.56 -13.65 -3.23
C ALA A 294 -23.11 -15.09 -3.18
N CYS A 295 -22.45 -15.99 -2.46
CA CYS A 295 -22.92 -17.36 -2.26
C CYS A 295 -24.13 -17.42 -1.33
N GLU A 296 -24.12 -16.66 -0.22
CA GLU A 296 -25.25 -16.58 0.72
C GLU A 296 -26.53 -16.06 0.04
N ASP A 297 -26.39 -15.05 -0.81
CA ASP A 297 -27.50 -14.45 -1.55
C ASP A 297 -27.95 -15.29 -2.78
N GLY A 298 -27.28 -16.42 -3.04
CA GLY A 298 -27.61 -17.30 -4.16
C GLY A 298 -27.24 -16.75 -5.56
N PHE A 299 -26.36 -15.74 -5.64
CA PHE A 299 -25.82 -15.30 -6.93
C PHE A 299 -24.87 -16.37 -7.51
N CYS A 300 -24.64 -16.32 -8.83
CA CYS A 300 -23.77 -17.24 -9.58
C CYS A 300 -22.26 -17.14 -9.23
N ALA A 301 -21.90 -17.01 -7.95
CA ALA A 301 -20.58 -17.33 -7.45
C ALA A 301 -20.46 -18.87 -7.38
N PRO A 302 -19.33 -19.46 -7.83
CA PRO A 302 -19.09 -20.89 -7.65
C PRO A 302 -19.23 -21.25 -6.16
N GLN A 303 -19.98 -22.32 -5.86
CA GLN A 303 -20.32 -22.71 -4.49
C GLN A 303 -19.07 -22.78 -3.62
N VAL A 304 -19.06 -22.01 -2.53
CA VAL A 304 -18.09 -22.18 -1.45
C VAL A 304 -18.51 -23.45 -0.71
N GLY A 305 -17.81 -24.56 -0.97
CA GLY A 305 -18.05 -25.81 -0.24
C GLY A 305 -17.87 -25.58 1.26
N VAL A 306 -18.82 -26.09 2.05
CA VAL A 306 -18.69 -26.19 3.51
C VAL A 306 -17.63 -27.26 3.76
N PHE A 307 -16.50 -26.88 4.35
CA PHE A 307 -15.49 -27.82 4.84
C PHE A 307 -15.56 -27.84 6.36
#